data_AF-A0A359MQ96-F1
#
_entry.id   AF-A0A359MQ96-F1
#
_cell.length_a   1.000
_cell.length_b   1.000
_cell.length_c   1.000
_cell.angle_alpha   90.00
_cell.angle_beta   90.00
_cell.angle_gamma   90.00
#
_symmetry.space_group_name_H-M   'P 1'
#
loop_
_entity.id
_entity.type
_entity.pdbx_description
1 polymer ?
#
loop_
_entity_poly.entity_id
_entity_poly.type
_entity_poly.pdbx_seq_one_letter_code
_entity_poly.pdbx_strand_id
1 'polypeptide(L)'
;MKAYESKEARLKLAKSLAQEGIVLLKNDSWILPIRQGTPLAVFGRAQLQTMIGGSGSGSSASNGAAIILDELKKAGLIPDIGLENYYRTELSKSQANALSEEDASERFADLVNSGM
;
A
#
# COMPACT_ATOMS: atom_id res chain seq x y z
N MET A 1 -10.57 9.95 -29.50
CA MET A 1 -9.55 10.44 -28.54
C MET A 1 -8.91 9.23 -27.90
N LYS A 2 -7.58 9.08 -27.93
CA LYS A 2 -6.93 7.89 -27.34
C LYS A 2 -6.95 8.01 -25.81
N ALA A 3 -7.29 6.94 -25.10
CA ALA A 3 -7.50 6.94 -23.64
C ALA A 3 -6.23 7.16 -22.77
N TYR A 4 -5.13 7.64 -23.36
CA TYR A 4 -3.83 7.71 -22.70
C TYR A 4 -2.97 8.92 -23.12
N GLU A 5 -3.55 9.88 -23.86
CA GLU A 5 -2.80 11.05 -24.38
C GLU A 5 -2.35 12.02 -23.27
N SER A 6 -3.13 12.18 -22.19
CA SER A 6 -2.78 13.03 -21.06
C SER A 6 -2.40 12.23 -19.81
N LYS A 7 -1.71 12.87 -18.85
CA LYS A 7 -1.44 12.25 -17.55
C LYS A 7 -2.74 11.89 -16.83
N GLU A 8 -3.73 12.77 -16.86
CA GLU A 8 -5.04 12.54 -16.26
C GLU A 8 -5.78 11.36 -16.91
N ALA A 9 -5.75 11.26 -18.25
CA ALA A 9 -6.36 10.15 -18.97
C ALA A 9 -5.70 8.81 -18.59
N ARG A 10 -4.36 8.78 -18.50
CA ARG A 10 -3.61 7.59 -18.04
C ARG A 10 -3.95 7.19 -16.61
N LEU A 11 -4.10 8.16 -15.70
CA LEU A 11 -4.48 7.88 -14.31
C LEU A 11 -5.91 7.33 -14.21
N LYS A 12 -6.85 7.88 -14.98
CA LYS A 12 -8.23 7.36 -15.05
C LYS A 12 -8.25 5.94 -15.61
N LEU A 13 -7.52 5.69 -16.70
CA LEU A 13 -7.41 4.37 -17.29
C LEU A 13 -6.80 3.36 -16.31
N ALA A 14 -5.70 3.71 -15.63
CA ALA A 14 -5.07 2.85 -14.64
C ALA A 14 -6.02 2.52 -13.47
N LYS A 15 -6.80 3.51 -13.00
CA LYS A 15 -7.83 3.30 -11.97
C LYS A 15 -8.91 2.32 -12.45
N SER A 16 -9.40 2.46 -13.67
CA SER A 16 -10.40 1.55 -14.25
C SER A 16 -9.85 0.12 -14.37
N LEU A 17 -8.61 -0.04 -14.87
CA LEU A 17 -7.96 -1.35 -14.96
C LEU A 17 -7.80 -2.00 -13.58
N ALA A 18 -7.42 -1.23 -12.56
CA ALA A 18 -7.33 -1.74 -11.19
C ALA A 18 -8.71 -2.15 -10.64
N GLN A 19 -9.76 -1.36 -10.89
CA GLN A 19 -11.13 -1.68 -10.47
C GLN A 19 -11.66 -2.97 -11.12
N GLU A 20 -11.37 -3.18 -12.40
CA GLU A 20 -11.78 -4.38 -13.14
C GLU A 20 -10.92 -5.61 -12.83
N GLY A 21 -9.67 -5.40 -12.37
CA GLY A 21 -8.73 -6.48 -12.06
C GLY A 21 -8.82 -7.04 -10.63
N ILE A 22 -9.49 -6.36 -9.71
CA ILE A 22 -9.65 -6.84 -8.33
C ILE A 22 -10.66 -7.99 -8.30
N VAL A 23 -10.25 -9.15 -7.76
CA VAL A 23 -11.08 -10.35 -7.66
C VAL A 23 -11.62 -10.52 -6.25
N LEU A 24 -12.95 -10.52 -6.10
CA LEU A 24 -13.62 -10.81 -4.84
C LEU A 24 -13.68 -12.33 -4.62
N LEU A 25 -12.84 -12.84 -3.71
CA LEU A 25 -12.76 -14.29 -3.45
C LEU A 25 -13.84 -14.81 -2.49
N LYS A 26 -14.27 -13.99 -1.53
CA LYS A 26 -15.24 -14.36 -0.50
C LYS A 26 -16.01 -13.13 0.00
N ASN A 27 -17.33 -13.26 0.20
CA ASN A 27 -18.20 -12.19 0.71
C ASN A 27 -19.40 -12.76 1.47
N ASP A 28 -19.15 -13.33 2.65
CA ASP A 28 -20.21 -13.84 3.51
C ASP A 28 -21.00 -12.68 4.12
N SER A 29 -22.30 -12.89 4.33
CA SER A 29 -23.20 -11.92 5.00
C SER A 29 -23.25 -10.53 4.35
N TRP A 30 -22.88 -10.43 3.07
CA TRP A 30 -22.86 -9.17 2.31
C TRP A 30 -22.07 -8.06 3.02
N ILE A 31 -20.93 -8.39 3.62
CA ILE A 31 -20.09 -7.41 4.33
C ILE A 31 -19.55 -6.32 3.38
N LEU A 32 -19.36 -6.65 2.10
CA LEU A 32 -19.08 -5.70 1.04
C LEU A 32 -20.32 -5.46 0.15
N PRO A 33 -20.58 -4.20 -0.28
CA PRO A 33 -19.77 -3.00 -0.05
C PRO A 33 -19.91 -2.41 1.36
N ILE A 34 -18.84 -1.80 1.87
CA ILE A 34 -18.86 -1.07 3.15
C ILE A 34 -19.79 0.15 3.00
N ARG A 35 -20.71 0.33 3.94
CA ARG A 35 -21.63 1.47 3.93
C ARG A 35 -20.88 2.76 4.27
N GLN A 36 -21.26 3.87 3.65
CA GLN A 36 -20.72 5.19 4.01
C GLN A 36 -20.97 5.51 5.48
N GLY A 37 -20.03 6.24 6.09
CA GLY A 37 -20.09 6.57 7.52
C GLY A 37 -19.84 5.40 8.48
N THR A 38 -19.54 4.20 7.98
CA THR A 38 -19.14 3.06 8.83
C THR A 38 -17.77 3.35 9.45
N PRO A 39 -17.64 3.31 10.79
CA PRO A 39 -16.33 3.29 11.44
C PRO A 39 -15.53 2.07 11.01
N LEU A 40 -14.24 2.25 10.72
CA LEU A 40 -13.39 1.20 10.16
C LEU A 40 -12.10 1.05 10.96
N ALA A 41 -11.86 -0.14 11.49
CA ALA A 41 -10.54 -0.50 12.00
C ALA A 41 -9.70 -1.06 10.84
N VAL A 42 -8.68 -0.31 10.40
CA VAL A 42 -7.79 -0.72 9.30
C VAL A 42 -6.50 -1.28 9.89
N PHE A 43 -6.23 -2.56 9.64
CA PHE A 43 -5.05 -3.26 10.14
C PHE A 43 -4.02 -3.51 9.04
N GLY A 44 -2.77 -3.70 9.46
CA GLY A 44 -1.63 -4.01 8.60
C GLY A 44 -0.88 -2.77 8.10
N ARG A 45 0.46 -2.88 7.99
CA ARG A 45 1.34 -1.78 7.56
C ARG A 45 1.10 -1.31 6.12
N ALA A 46 0.64 -2.23 5.26
CA ALA A 46 0.35 -1.96 3.86
C ALA A 46 -0.74 -0.89 3.65
N GLN A 47 -1.52 -0.56 4.69
CA GLN A 47 -2.46 0.56 4.64
C GLN A 47 -1.76 1.92 4.45
N LEU A 48 -0.52 2.05 4.94
CA LEU A 48 0.33 3.25 4.85
C LEU A 48 1.44 3.09 3.80
N GLN A 49 1.91 1.87 3.58
CA GLN A 49 2.90 1.51 2.55
C GLN A 49 2.26 0.59 1.51
N THR A 50 1.35 1.15 0.72
CA THR A 50 0.60 0.38 -0.29
C THR A 50 1.56 -0.16 -1.36
N MET A 51 1.59 -1.48 -1.52
CA MET A 51 2.38 -2.13 -2.57
C MET A 51 1.66 -2.01 -3.91
N ILE A 52 2.29 -1.32 -4.86
CA ILE A 52 1.76 -1.09 -6.22
C ILE A 52 2.44 -1.94 -7.29
N GLY A 53 3.43 -2.75 -6.90
CA GLY A 53 4.20 -3.60 -7.80
C GLY A 53 5.32 -4.33 -7.04
N GLY A 54 6.00 -5.25 -7.74
CA GLY A 54 7.20 -5.93 -7.24
C GLY A 54 8.47 -5.09 -7.42
N SER A 55 9.57 -5.53 -6.80
CA SER A 55 10.87 -4.85 -6.79
C SER A 55 11.78 -5.14 -7.99
N GLY A 56 11.35 -5.98 -8.94
CA GLY A 56 12.17 -6.41 -10.08
C GLY A 56 12.30 -5.38 -11.21
N SER A 57 12.76 -5.84 -12.38
CA SER A 57 12.95 -5.01 -13.59
C SER A 57 11.66 -4.32 -14.10
N GLY A 58 10.50 -4.81 -13.68
CA GLY A 58 9.19 -4.19 -13.93
C GLY A 58 8.76 -3.17 -12.89
N SER A 59 9.62 -2.82 -11.91
CA SER A 59 9.28 -1.83 -10.89
C SER A 59 9.08 -0.45 -11.52
N SER A 60 8.20 0.33 -10.90
CA SER A 60 7.88 1.69 -11.32
C SER A 60 8.01 2.62 -10.12
N ALA A 61 8.38 3.88 -10.36
CA ALA A 61 8.42 4.87 -9.30
C ALA A 61 7.04 5.03 -8.65
N SER A 62 6.98 4.97 -7.32
CA SER A 62 5.75 5.06 -6.53
C SER A 62 5.37 6.51 -6.17
N ASN A 63 6.01 7.51 -6.78
CA ASN A 63 5.78 8.91 -6.45
C ASN A 63 4.33 9.29 -6.79
N GLY A 64 3.56 9.64 -5.75
CA GLY A 64 2.14 9.98 -5.89
C GLY A 64 1.21 8.77 -6.03
N ALA A 65 1.68 7.56 -5.68
CA ALA A 65 0.83 6.39 -5.56
C ALA A 65 -0.24 6.59 -4.49
N ALA A 66 -1.39 5.96 -4.70
CA ALA A 66 -2.51 6.04 -3.76
C ALA A 66 -2.18 5.22 -2.50
N ILE A 67 -2.42 5.81 -1.33
CA ILE A 67 -2.29 5.15 -0.03
C ILE A 67 -3.68 4.66 0.37
N ILE A 68 -3.84 3.36 0.63
CA ILE A 68 -5.13 2.74 0.94
C ILE A 68 -5.88 3.53 2.03
N LEU A 69 -5.22 3.84 3.15
CA LEU A 69 -5.86 4.54 4.26
C LEU A 69 -6.41 5.91 3.85
N ASP A 70 -5.67 6.66 3.04
CA ASP A 70 -6.07 8.00 2.59
C ASP A 70 -7.21 7.92 1.56
N GLU A 71 -7.17 6.92 0.66
CA GLU A 71 -8.25 6.70 -0.32
C GLU A 71 -9.55 6.22 0.34
N LEU A 72 -9.47 5.44 1.42
CA LEU A 72 -10.66 5.05 2.21
C LEU A 72 -11.33 6.30 2.83
N LYS A 73 -10.55 7.25 3.35
CA LYS A 73 -11.07 8.54 3.85
C LYS A 73 -11.70 9.37 2.74
N LYS A 74 -11.06 9.46 1.57
CA LYS A 74 -11.62 10.15 0.39
C LYS A 74 -12.92 9.52 -0.10
N ALA A 75 -13.09 8.21 0.11
CA ALA A 75 -14.32 7.49 -0.19
C ALA A 75 -15.46 7.71 0.83
N GLY A 76 -15.22 8.50 1.89
CA GLY A 76 -16.22 8.81 2.92
C GLY A 76 -16.35 7.74 4.03
N LEU A 77 -15.33 6.89 4.17
CA LEU A 77 -15.21 5.97 5.31
C LEU A 77 -14.45 6.65 6.45
N ILE A 78 -14.65 6.16 7.68
CA ILE A 78 -14.12 6.79 8.90
C ILE A 78 -13.16 5.80 9.58
N PRO A 79 -11.86 5.81 9.23
CA PRO A 79 -10.87 5.02 9.94
C PRO A 79 -10.74 5.41 11.42
N ASP A 80 -10.48 4.44 12.28
CA ASP A 80 -10.16 4.66 13.69
C ASP A 80 -8.82 5.40 13.85
N ILE A 81 -8.85 6.55 14.52
CA ILE A 81 -7.68 7.43 14.67
C ILE A 81 -6.61 6.84 15.60
N GLY A 82 -7.01 6.06 16.60
CA GLY A 82 -6.07 5.43 17.52
C GLY A 82 -5.21 4.39 16.81
N LEU A 83 -5.85 3.56 15.99
CA LEU A 83 -5.18 2.52 15.20
C LEU A 83 -4.32 3.11 14.08
N GLU A 84 -4.79 4.18 13.42
CA GLU A 84 -3.97 4.92 12.45
C GLU A 84 -2.68 5.45 13.11
N ASN A 85 -2.80 6.11 14.27
CA ASN A 85 -1.65 6.67 14.98
C ASN A 85 -0.67 5.57 15.38
N TYR A 86 -1.17 4.45 15.89
CA TYR A 86 -0.37 3.29 16.21
C TYR A 86 0.47 2.83 15.00
N TYR A 87 -0.15 2.60 13.85
CA TYR A 87 0.59 2.16 12.65
C TYR A 87 1.57 3.19 12.11
N ARG A 88 1.25 4.48 12.20
CA ARG A 88 2.18 5.56 11.81
C ARG A 88 3.42 5.57 12.72
N THR A 89 3.22 5.44 14.03
CA THR A 89 4.33 5.36 15.00
C THR A 89 5.22 4.13 14.74
N GLU A 90 4.62 2.95 14.55
CA GLU A 90 5.39 1.73 14.28
C GLU A 90 6.13 1.78 12.94
N LEU A 91 5.54 2.41 11.92
CA LEU A 91 6.21 2.64 10.64
C LEU A 91 7.43 3.55 10.80
N SER A 92 7.30 4.68 11.51
CA SER A 92 8.42 5.60 11.75
C SER A 92 9.56 4.93 12.52
N LYS A 93 9.25 4.12 13.55
CA LYS A 93 10.25 3.33 14.29
C LYS A 93 10.98 2.34 13.37
N SER A 94 10.24 1.63 12.52
CA SER A 94 10.82 0.66 11.58
C SER A 94 11.73 1.33 10.55
N GLN A 95 11.40 2.56 10.13
CA GLN A 95 12.23 3.32 9.18
C GLN A 95 13.48 3.90 9.83
N ALA A 96 13.37 4.38 11.07
CA ALA A 96 14.52 4.85 11.84
C ALA A 96 15.51 3.71 12.15
N ASN A 97 15.01 2.49 12.30
CA ASN A 97 15.80 1.28 12.54
C ASN A 97 16.14 0.51 11.24
N ALA A 98 15.86 1.06 10.07
CA ALA A 98 16.23 0.43 8.81
C ALA A 98 17.76 0.42 8.69
N LEU A 99 18.33 -0.76 8.44
CA LEU A 99 19.75 -0.92 8.15
C LEU A 99 20.11 -0.07 6.93
N SER A 100 21.25 0.61 6.97
CA SER A 100 21.79 1.22 5.75
C SER A 100 22.10 0.13 4.72
N GLU A 101 22.22 0.48 3.45
CA GLU A 101 22.60 -0.50 2.42
C GLU A 101 23.98 -1.11 2.71
N GLU A 102 24.89 -0.34 3.31
CA GLU A 102 26.18 -0.84 3.78
C GLU A 102 26.01 -1.87 4.90
N ASP A 103 25.24 -1.54 5.95
CA ASP A 103 25.01 -2.47 7.06
C ASP A 103 24.25 -3.74 6.62
N ALA A 104 23.35 -3.62 5.65
CA ALA A 104 22.61 -4.74 5.08
C ALA A 104 23.53 -5.66 4.25
N SER A 105 24.44 -5.07 3.47
CA SER A 105 25.44 -5.80 2.69
C SER A 105 26.45 -6.52 3.59
N GLU A 106 26.92 -5.86 4.65
CA GLU A 106 27.82 -6.46 5.64
C GLU A 106 27.16 -7.63 6.37
N ARG A 107 25.92 -7.45 6.85
CA ARG A 107 25.16 -8.54 7.48
C ARG A 107 24.88 -9.70 6.54
N PHE A 108 24.63 -9.42 5.26
CA PHE A 108 24.46 -10.45 4.24
C PHE A 108 25.77 -11.21 4.00
N ALA A 109 26.90 -10.51 3.91
CA ALA A 109 28.22 -11.12 3.81
C ALA A 109 28.54 -12.00 5.02
N ASP A 110 28.24 -11.53 6.24
CA ASP A 110 28.40 -12.29 7.48
C ASP A 110 27.52 -13.54 7.51
N LEU A 111 26.26 -13.45 7.06
CA LEU A 111 25.37 -14.60 6.92
C LEU A 111 25.95 -15.65 5.97
N VAL A 112 26.39 -15.24 4.76
CA VAL A 112 27.02 -16.14 3.79
C VAL A 112 28.31 -16.76 4.36
N ASN A 113 29.13 -15.97 5.05
CA ASN A 113 30.37 -16.44 5.67
C ASN A 113 30.11 -17.36 6.87
N SER A 114 28.95 -17.25 7.52
CA SER A 114 28.53 -18.12 8.63
C SER A 114 27.99 -19.48 8.19
N GLY A 115 27.79 -19.68 6.88
CA GLY A 115 27.29 -20.94 6.32
C GLY A 115 25.79 -21.19 6.50
N MET A 116 25.00 -20.14 6.75
CA MET A 116 23.53 -20.15 6.64
C MET A 116 23.06 -19.71 5.26
#